data_AF-A0A1Z9YZJ7-F1
#
_entry.id   AF-A0A1Z9YZJ7-F1
#
_cell.length_a   1.000
_cell.length_b   1.000
_cell.length_c   1.000
_cell.angle_alpha   90.00
_cell.angle_beta   90.00
_cell.angle_gamma   90.00
#
_symmetry.space_group_name_H-M   'P 1'
#
loop_
_entity.id
_entity.type
_entity.pdbx_description
1 polymer ?
#
loop_
_entity_poly.entity_id
_entity_poly.type
_entity_poly.pdbx_seq_one_letter_code
_entity_poly.pdbx_strand_id
1 'polypeptide(L)'
;MLYYYSKISDILHISNAKKNVPQIIKFHGDFSDDNSIVLNESSYYRRMKFEDPIDVKFKSDLLNHSVLFIGYSLNDMNIRRVLFDLNNSWPLEYRLRKPKCYIIVKNHNEIIDTVLEDWGVVPVTAGELGITESDRSLQSALILEAISS
;
A
#
# COMPACT_ATOMS: atom_id res chain seq x y z
N MET A 1 -7.64 8.16 -25.81
CA MET A 1 -7.54 6.82 -25.19
C MET A 1 -8.14 6.93 -23.79
N LEU A 2 -9.31 6.34 -23.54
CA LEU A 2 -9.93 6.36 -22.21
C LEU A 2 -9.18 5.35 -21.34
N TYR A 3 -8.35 5.81 -20.42
CA TYR A 3 -7.76 4.92 -19.43
C TYR A 3 -8.86 4.39 -18.51
N TYR A 4 -8.85 3.09 -18.23
CA TYR A 4 -9.77 2.40 -17.31
C TYR A 4 -9.49 2.71 -15.82
N TYR A 5 -8.63 3.69 -15.53
CA TYR A 5 -8.24 4.09 -14.17
C TYR A 5 -8.12 5.62 -14.04
N SER A 6 -8.13 6.13 -12.82
CA SER A 6 -7.79 7.53 -12.48
C SER A 6 -6.40 7.62 -11.87
N LYS A 7 -5.47 8.34 -12.50
CA LYS A 7 -4.16 8.68 -11.90
C LYS A 7 -4.36 9.73 -10.81
N ILE A 8 -3.78 9.53 -9.64
CA ILE A 8 -3.79 10.49 -8.52
C ILE A 8 -2.34 10.83 -8.14
N SER A 9 -1.87 12.01 -8.51
CA SER A 9 -0.54 12.53 -8.16
C SER A 9 -0.56 13.87 -7.44
N ASP A 10 -1.74 14.52 -7.34
CA ASP A 10 -1.92 15.81 -6.69
C ASP A 10 -3.40 16.00 -6.27
N ILE A 11 -3.71 17.13 -5.64
CA ILE A 11 -5.05 17.45 -5.15
C ILE A 11 -6.10 17.64 -6.25
N LEU A 12 -5.72 18.15 -7.44
CA LEU A 12 -6.66 18.32 -8.55
C LEU A 12 -7.09 16.95 -9.08
N HIS A 13 -6.17 15.99 -9.14
CA HIS A 13 -6.51 14.61 -9.48
C HIS A 13 -7.45 13.97 -8.44
N ILE A 14 -7.25 14.22 -7.14
CA ILE A 14 -8.18 13.75 -6.09
C ILE A 14 -9.58 14.31 -6.34
N SER A 15 -9.69 15.63 -6.57
CA SER A 15 -10.99 16.29 -6.76
C SER A 15 -11.72 15.83 -8.03
N ASN A 16 -10.98 15.49 -9.09
CA ASN A 16 -11.53 15.05 -10.36
C ASN A 16 -11.63 13.51 -10.49
N ALA A 17 -11.26 12.77 -9.44
CA ALA A 17 -11.23 11.32 -9.48
C ALA A 17 -12.63 10.75 -9.73
N LYS A 18 -12.75 9.91 -10.76
CA LYS A 18 -14.02 9.22 -11.03
C LYS A 18 -14.30 8.23 -9.91
N LYS A 19 -15.57 8.17 -9.48
CA LYS A 19 -16.04 7.14 -8.53
C LYS A 19 -16.10 5.78 -9.24
N ASN A 20 -15.91 4.72 -8.47
CA ASN A 20 -16.05 3.33 -8.93
C ASN A 20 -15.15 2.94 -10.12
N VAL A 21 -14.00 3.60 -10.26
CA VAL A 21 -12.94 3.15 -11.17
C VAL A 21 -11.65 2.93 -10.37
N PRO A 22 -10.78 2.00 -10.79
CA PRO A 22 -9.46 1.85 -10.21
C PRO A 22 -8.71 3.18 -10.13
N GLN A 23 -8.04 3.42 -9.00
CA GLN A 23 -7.22 4.62 -8.80
C GLN A 23 -5.76 4.20 -8.65
N ILE A 24 -4.87 4.83 -9.41
CA ILE A 24 -3.42 4.65 -9.27
C ILE A 24 -2.89 5.87 -8.56
N ILE A 25 -2.59 5.73 -7.27
CA ILE A 25 -2.12 6.81 -6.41
C ILE A 25 -0.60 6.75 -6.31
N LYS A 26 0.07 7.87 -6.57
CA LYS A 26 1.53 7.95 -6.57
C LYS A 26 2.06 8.81 -5.42
N PHE A 27 2.67 8.14 -4.43
CA PHE A 27 3.15 8.80 -3.20
C PHE A 27 4.55 9.42 -3.33
N HIS A 28 5.40 8.92 -4.22
CA HIS A 28 6.77 9.43 -4.38
C HIS A 28 6.91 10.38 -5.57
N GLY A 29 5.81 11.04 -5.94
CA GLY A 29 5.75 11.94 -7.09
C GLY A 29 5.43 11.23 -8.40
N ASP A 30 5.38 12.02 -9.48
CA ASP A 30 5.07 11.58 -10.83
C ASP A 30 6.09 12.16 -11.82
N PHE A 31 6.49 11.37 -12.82
CA PHE A 31 7.43 11.83 -13.84
C PHE A 31 6.87 12.93 -14.75
N SER A 32 5.57 13.25 -14.68
CA SER A 32 5.05 14.46 -15.33
C SER A 32 5.37 15.75 -14.58
N ASP A 33 5.83 15.65 -13.32
CA ASP A 33 6.30 16.77 -12.50
C ASP A 33 7.50 16.35 -11.66
N ASP A 34 8.70 16.60 -12.18
CA ASP A 34 9.96 16.24 -11.53
C ASP A 34 10.12 16.86 -10.13
N ASN A 35 9.48 17.99 -9.84
CA ASN A 35 9.55 18.63 -8.52
C ASN A 35 8.77 17.86 -7.45
N SER A 36 7.81 17.03 -7.86
CA SER A 36 7.03 16.17 -6.97
C SER A 36 7.80 14.93 -6.50
N ILE A 37 8.91 14.60 -7.15
CA ILE A 37 9.64 13.35 -6.94
C ILE A 37 10.32 13.35 -5.55
N VAL A 38 10.06 12.28 -4.78
CA VAL A 38 10.62 12.09 -3.43
C VAL A 38 11.73 11.05 -3.48
N LEU A 39 12.98 11.50 -3.43
CA LEU A 39 14.16 10.63 -3.55
C LEU A 39 15.24 10.94 -2.52
N ASN A 40 15.58 12.22 -2.31
CA ASN A 40 16.62 12.62 -1.38
C ASN A 40 16.07 12.91 0.03
N GLU A 41 16.97 12.94 1.01
CA GLU A 41 16.63 13.18 2.41
C GLU A 41 15.81 14.46 2.60
N SER A 42 16.15 15.56 1.94
CA SER A 42 15.38 16.82 2.03
C SER A 42 13.94 16.68 1.54
N SER A 43 13.72 15.95 0.44
CA SER A 43 12.38 15.66 -0.07
C SER A 43 11.59 14.77 0.90
N TYR A 44 12.26 13.78 1.52
CA TYR A 44 11.66 12.98 2.59
C TYR A 44 11.29 13.84 3.79
N TYR A 45 12.16 14.75 4.25
CA TYR A 45 11.85 15.66 5.37
C TYR A 45 10.64 16.55 5.10
N ARG A 46 10.47 17.05 3.87
CA ARG A 46 9.28 17.82 3.49
C ARG A 46 8.02 16.96 3.53
N ARG A 47 8.11 15.70 3.07
CA ARG A 47 7.00 14.74 3.00
C ARG A 47 6.65 14.08 4.34
N MET A 48 7.60 14.01 5.27
CA MET A 48 7.48 13.27 6.55
C MET A 48 6.38 13.77 7.48
N LYS A 49 5.78 14.93 7.20
CA LYS A 49 4.61 15.42 7.95
C LYS A 49 3.36 14.58 7.71
N PHE A 50 3.26 13.84 6.59
CA PHE A 50 2.06 13.07 6.22
C PHE A 50 0.76 13.89 6.31
N GLU A 51 0.84 15.17 5.94
CA GLU A 51 -0.23 16.17 5.99
C GLU A 51 -0.68 16.59 4.59
N ASP A 52 -0.03 16.09 3.53
CA ASP A 52 -0.44 16.42 2.18
C ASP A 52 -1.81 15.78 1.87
N PRO A 53 -2.61 16.37 0.96
CA PRO A 53 -3.93 15.84 0.60
C PRO A 53 -3.92 14.35 0.20
N ILE A 54 -2.84 13.89 -0.43
CA ILE A 54 -2.66 12.49 -0.83
C ILE A 54 -2.49 11.59 0.41
N ASP A 55 -1.82 12.06 1.45
CA ASP A 55 -1.61 11.31 2.69
C ASP A 55 -2.92 11.19 3.49
N VAL A 56 -3.74 12.24 3.49
CA VAL A 56 -5.09 12.21 4.08
C VAL A 56 -5.97 11.19 3.36
N LYS A 57 -5.98 11.22 2.02
CA LYS A 57 -6.69 10.22 1.22
C LYS A 57 -6.21 8.81 1.54
N PHE A 58 -4.90 8.60 1.58
CA PHE A 58 -4.31 7.30 1.88
C PHE A 58 -4.74 6.76 3.23
N LYS A 59 -4.60 7.57 4.29
CA LYS A 59 -5.07 7.20 5.63
C LYS A 59 -6.55 6.85 5.62
N SER A 60 -7.38 7.64 4.94
CA SER A 60 -8.81 7.34 4.78
C SER A 60 -9.07 6.02 4.04
N ASP A 61 -8.30 5.71 2.99
CA ASP A 61 -8.45 4.48 2.22
C ASP A 61 -8.02 3.26 3.06
N LEU A 62 -6.90 3.37 3.79
CA LEU A 62 -6.39 2.33 4.70
C LEU A 62 -7.34 2.00 5.84
N LEU A 63 -8.14 2.97 6.31
CA LEU A 63 -9.15 2.75 7.34
C LEU A 63 -10.41 2.07 6.80
N ASN A 64 -10.71 2.20 5.51
CA ASN A 64 -11.96 1.71 4.92
C ASN A 64 -11.82 0.44 4.10
N HIS A 65 -10.59 0.07 3.70
CA HIS A 65 -10.34 -1.03 2.77
C HIS A 65 -9.30 -2.01 3.30
N SER A 66 -9.45 -3.27 2.89
CA SER A 66 -8.38 -4.26 3.06
C SER A 66 -7.19 -3.91 2.17
N VAL A 67 -5.99 -4.19 2.64
CA VAL A 67 -4.73 -3.78 1.98
C VAL A 67 -3.88 -4.99 1.68
N LEU A 68 -3.31 -5.04 0.48
CA LEU A 68 -2.28 -6.01 0.10
C LEU A 68 -0.98 -5.28 -0.22
N PHE A 69 0.07 -5.55 0.55
CA PHE A 69 1.41 -5.03 0.30
C PHE A 69 2.19 -5.98 -0.62
N ILE A 70 2.61 -5.50 -1.79
CA ILE A 70 3.41 -6.26 -2.78
C ILE A 70 4.73 -5.53 -3.01
N GLY A 71 5.85 -6.25 -2.97
CA GLY A 71 7.19 -5.67 -3.19
C GLY A 71 7.78 -4.95 -1.98
N TYR A 72 7.20 -5.15 -0.79
CA TYR A 72 7.58 -4.50 0.46
C TYR A 72 8.07 -5.51 1.50
N SER A 73 8.75 -5.01 2.55
CA SER A 73 9.16 -5.80 3.71
C SER A 73 9.12 -4.95 4.98
N LEU A 74 9.18 -5.59 6.15
CA LEU A 74 9.30 -4.90 7.44
C LEU A 74 10.58 -4.07 7.58
N ASN A 75 11.56 -4.22 6.68
CA ASN A 75 12.74 -3.36 6.69
C ASN A 75 12.45 -1.95 6.15
N ASP A 76 11.36 -1.78 5.39
CA ASP A 76 10.93 -0.48 4.87
C ASP A 76 10.31 0.37 5.99
N MET A 77 10.92 1.53 6.24
CA MET A 77 10.47 2.47 7.26
C MET A 77 9.08 3.05 6.98
N ASN A 78 8.73 3.28 5.72
CA ASN A 78 7.41 3.78 5.33
C ASN A 78 6.34 2.75 5.68
N ILE A 79 6.60 1.48 5.39
CA ILE A 79 5.67 0.39 5.71
C ILE A 79 5.49 0.24 7.21
N ARG A 80 6.59 0.25 7.99
CA ARG A 80 6.50 0.23 9.46
C ARG A 80 5.66 1.40 9.98
N ARG A 81 5.84 2.60 9.41
CA ARG A 81 5.08 3.79 9.80
C ARG A 81 3.59 3.62 9.48
N VAL A 82 3.24 3.14 8.29
CA VAL A 82 1.86 2.89 7.88
C VAL A 82 1.17 1.89 8.80
N LEU A 83 1.84 0.78 9.10
CA LEU A 83 1.30 -0.26 9.99
C LEU A 83 1.13 0.25 11.43
N PHE A 84 2.06 1.06 11.91
CA PHE A 84 1.96 1.71 13.22
C PHE A 84 0.77 2.67 13.28
N ASP A 85 0.63 3.58 12.30
CA ASP A 85 -0.47 4.56 12.25
C ASP A 85 -1.83 3.85 12.13
N LEU A 86 -1.91 2.78 11.32
CA LEU A 86 -3.08 1.93 11.22
C LEU A 86 -3.43 1.29 12.58
N ASN A 87 -2.49 0.66 13.26
CA ASN A 87 -2.76 0.01 14.54
C ASN A 87 -3.19 1.00 15.62
N ASN A 88 -2.64 2.20 15.64
CA ASN A 88 -3.02 3.23 16.60
C ASN A 88 -4.39 3.88 16.31
N SER A 89 -4.82 3.87 15.05
CA SER A 89 -6.11 4.46 14.66
C SER A 89 -7.31 3.58 15.05
N TRP A 90 -7.08 2.31 15.38
CA TRP A 90 -8.13 1.37 15.79
C TRP A 90 -8.06 1.09 17.29
N PRO A 91 -9.03 1.55 18.09
CA PRO A 91 -9.12 1.21 19.50
C PRO A 91 -9.14 -0.30 19.73
N LEU A 92 -8.58 -0.75 20.85
CA LEU A 92 -8.50 -2.18 21.20
C LEU A 92 -9.88 -2.88 21.13
N GLU A 93 -10.94 -2.18 21.54
CA GLU A 93 -12.33 -2.65 21.51
C GLU A 93 -12.87 -2.95 20.10
N TYR A 94 -12.36 -2.26 19.07
CA TYR A 94 -12.78 -2.44 17.67
C TYR A 94 -11.75 -3.15 16.82
N ARG A 95 -10.67 -3.69 17.40
CA ARG A 95 -9.57 -4.29 16.66
C ARG A 95 -10.00 -5.46 15.78
N LEU A 96 -11.03 -6.21 16.21
CA LEU A 96 -11.64 -7.29 15.42
C LEU A 96 -12.39 -6.81 14.17
N ARG A 97 -12.78 -5.53 14.12
CA ARG A 97 -13.45 -4.89 12.97
C ARG A 97 -12.47 -4.23 11.99
N LYS A 98 -11.18 -4.13 12.36
CA LYS A 98 -10.15 -3.56 11.50
C LYS A 98 -10.10 -4.33 10.17
N PRO A 99 -10.09 -3.64 9.00
CA PRO A 99 -9.86 -4.28 7.72
C PRO A 99 -8.59 -5.13 7.70
N LYS A 100 -8.64 -6.25 6.98
CA LYS A 100 -7.51 -7.17 6.92
C LYS A 100 -6.37 -6.55 6.11
N CYS A 101 -5.16 -6.68 6.64
CA CYS A 101 -3.93 -6.32 5.95
C CYS A 101 -3.19 -7.60 5.58
N TYR A 102 -2.67 -7.67 4.37
CA TYR A 102 -1.93 -8.80 3.83
C TYR A 102 -0.60 -8.31 3.28
N ILE A 103 0.42 -9.15 3.30
CA ILE A 103 1.72 -8.85 2.67
C ILE A 103 2.23 -10.07 1.92
N ILE A 104 2.68 -9.86 0.69
CA ILE A 104 3.32 -10.91 -0.10
C ILE A 104 4.75 -11.10 0.39
N VAL A 105 5.02 -12.28 0.94
CA VAL A 105 6.36 -12.71 1.37
C VAL A 105 6.92 -13.75 0.40
N LYS A 106 8.25 -13.80 0.27
CA LYS A 106 8.91 -14.78 -0.58
C LYS A 106 8.70 -16.20 -0.08
N ASN A 107 8.89 -16.39 1.23
CA ASN A 107 8.72 -17.64 1.96
C ASN A 107 8.30 -17.29 3.38
N HIS A 108 7.58 -18.20 4.04
CA HIS A 108 7.31 -18.11 5.46
C HIS A 108 8.59 -18.13 6.30
N ASN A 109 8.55 -17.38 7.39
CA ASN A 109 9.58 -17.37 8.41
C ASN A 109 8.89 -17.14 9.75
N GLU A 110 8.99 -18.11 10.66
CA GLU A 110 8.28 -18.11 11.94
C GLU A 110 8.40 -16.77 12.71
N ILE A 111 9.60 -16.19 12.77
CA ILE A 111 9.86 -14.95 13.50
C ILE A 111 9.17 -13.77 12.79
N ILE A 112 9.36 -13.65 11.48
CA ILE A 112 8.80 -12.54 10.70
C ILE A 112 7.27 -12.62 10.67
N ASP A 113 6.73 -13.83 10.47
CA ASP A 113 5.30 -14.09 10.40
C ASP A 113 4.63 -13.77 11.74
N THR A 114 5.23 -14.20 12.87
CA THR A 114 4.75 -13.85 14.21
C THR A 114 4.69 -12.32 14.40
N VAL A 115 5.73 -11.59 14.00
CA VAL A 115 5.77 -10.12 14.13
C VAL A 115 4.70 -9.46 13.24
N LEU A 116 4.52 -9.95 12.01
CA LEU A 116 3.49 -9.44 11.10
C LEU A 116 2.09 -9.67 11.66
N GLU A 117 1.82 -10.88 12.17
CA GLU A 117 0.54 -11.27 12.75
C GLU A 117 0.20 -10.46 14.00
N ASP A 118 1.17 -10.22 14.88
CA ASP A 118 1.04 -9.33 16.05
C ASP A 118 0.68 -7.89 15.63
N TRP A 119 1.17 -7.45 14.47
CA TRP A 119 0.84 -6.16 13.87
C TRP A 119 -0.48 -6.19 13.09
N GLY A 120 -1.18 -7.33 13.07
CA GLY A 120 -2.44 -7.53 12.37
C GLY A 120 -2.29 -7.60 10.85
N VAL A 121 -1.13 -8.06 10.36
CA VAL A 121 -0.82 -8.27 8.94
C VAL A 121 -0.63 -9.76 8.69
N VAL A 122 -1.34 -10.29 7.70
CA VAL A 122 -1.26 -11.71 7.34
C VAL A 122 -0.20 -11.91 6.24
N PRO A 123 0.89 -12.63 6.50
CA PRO A 123 1.84 -13.00 5.46
C PRO A 123 1.21 -14.03 4.52
N VAL A 124 1.39 -13.84 3.22
CA VAL A 124 0.93 -14.76 2.17
C VAL A 124 2.04 -14.93 1.15
N THR A 125 2.25 -16.16 0.68
CA THR A 125 3.18 -16.49 -0.39
C THR A 125 2.47 -16.54 -1.74
N ALA A 126 3.21 -16.29 -2.82
CA ALA A 126 2.66 -16.44 -4.17
C ALA A 126 2.17 -17.87 -4.45
N GLY A 127 2.84 -18.88 -3.88
CA GLY A 127 2.46 -20.29 -4.02
C GLY A 127 1.08 -20.60 -3.43
N GLU A 128 0.71 -19.98 -2.31
CA GLU A 128 -0.64 -20.12 -1.72
C GLU A 128 -1.74 -19.53 -2.60
N LEU A 129 -1.38 -18.59 -3.49
CA LEU A 129 -2.27 -18.04 -4.51
C LEU A 129 -2.25 -18.85 -5.83
N GLY A 130 -1.55 -20.00 -5.85
CA GLY A 130 -1.40 -20.83 -7.05
C GLY A 130 -0.40 -20.27 -8.07
N ILE A 131 0.44 -19.30 -7.68
CA ILE A 131 1.38 -18.61 -8.56
C ILE A 131 2.79 -19.13 -8.30
N THR A 132 3.38 -19.75 -9.32
CA THR A 132 4.74 -20.35 -9.25
C THR A 132 5.79 -19.59 -10.04
N GLU A 133 5.41 -18.45 -10.64
CA GLU A 133 6.33 -17.61 -11.42
C GLU A 133 7.49 -17.11 -10.55
N SER A 134 8.69 -17.23 -11.10
CA SER A 134 9.96 -16.90 -10.45
C SER A 134 10.38 -15.44 -10.67
N ASP A 135 10.00 -14.85 -11.81
CA ASP A 135 10.22 -13.43 -12.06
C ASP A 135 9.30 -12.60 -11.18
N ARG A 136 9.85 -11.69 -10.38
CA ARG A 136 9.07 -10.92 -9.40
C ARG A 136 8.06 -9.98 -10.06
N SER A 137 8.38 -9.45 -11.23
CA SER A 137 7.51 -8.49 -11.93
C SER A 137 6.30 -9.22 -12.51
N LEU A 138 6.55 -10.35 -13.17
CA LEU A 138 5.49 -11.22 -13.67
C LEU A 138 4.66 -11.83 -12.53
N GLN A 139 5.31 -12.28 -11.46
CA GLN A 139 4.62 -12.77 -10.26
C GLN A 139 3.70 -11.68 -9.67
N SER A 140 4.17 -10.43 -9.54
CA SER A 140 3.34 -9.33 -9.05
C SER A 140 2.16 -9.04 -9.97
N ALA A 141 2.36 -9.10 -11.29
CA ALA A 141 1.28 -8.93 -12.26
C ALA A 141 0.22 -10.04 -12.14
N LEU A 142 0.64 -11.30 -12.04
CA LEU A 142 -0.26 -12.44 -11.85
C LEU A 142 -1.03 -12.36 -10.53
N ILE A 143 -0.40 -11.87 -9.45
CA ILE A 143 -1.07 -11.64 -8.17
C ILE A 143 -2.18 -10.59 -8.36
N LEU A 144 -1.88 -9.48 -9.05
CA LEU A 144 -2.87 -8.44 -9.31
C LEU A 144 -4.03 -8.93 -10.19
N GLU A 145 -3.76 -9.77 -11.19
CA GLU A 145 -4.82 -10.40 -12.01
C GLU A 145 -5.69 -11.34 -11.17
N ALA A 146 -5.08 -12.20 -10.35
CA ALA A 146 -5.80 -13.16 -9.52
C ALA A 146 -6.75 -12.49 -8.52
N ILE A 147 -6.37 -11.35 -7.94
CA ILE A 147 -7.21 -10.63 -6.97
C ILE A 147 -8.22 -9.66 -7.61
N SER A 148 -8.06 -9.34 -8.90
CA SER A 148 -8.98 -8.45 -9.63
C SER A 148 -10.08 -9.19 -10.38
N SER A 149 -10.04 -10.53 -10.38
CA SER A 149 -11.00 -11.45 -11.02
C SER A 149 -12.23 -11.66 -10.15
#